data_AF-A0A0B7AZ99-F1
#
_entry.id   AF-A0A0B7AZ99-F1
#
_cell.length_a   1.000
_cell.length_b   1.000
_cell.length_c   1.000
_cell.angle_alpha   90.00
_cell.angle_beta   90.00
_cell.angle_gamma   90.00
#
_symmetry.space_group_name_H-M   'P 1'
#
loop_
_entity.id
_entity.type
_entity.pdbx_description
1 polymer ?
#
loop_
_entity_poly.entity_id
_entity_poly.type
_entity_poly.pdbx_seq_one_letter_code
_entity_poly.pdbx_strand_id
1 'polypeptide(L)'
;HHHHHHHHHHISYYSQRRQLQQQWQLDKIMTKHCGKMLHVFHNYVVCAVLTSWLLVTGVQSTMRFAVQPTNRSVVEGWTTVMNCTVVLREGMVQWTKGGFGLGVDRSLPGFDRYSVIGLEQDGILGEFNLQIQDITIDDEDWYECQVLASKTYPRGLRSQKAYLSVVVHPERPSIINAPTIPVVLHTPTNITCR
;
A
#
# COMPACT_ATOMS: atom_id res chain seq x y z
N HIS A 1 19.58 -10.41 -94.76
CA HIS A 1 18.39 -9.61 -94.37
C HIS A 1 17.55 -10.24 -93.25
N HIS A 2 17.60 -11.56 -93.00
CA HIS A 2 16.81 -12.21 -91.93
C HIS A 2 17.35 -12.04 -90.49
N HIS A 3 18.67 -11.83 -90.31
CA HIS A 3 19.28 -11.75 -88.98
C HIS A 3 19.00 -10.44 -88.22
N HIS A 4 18.75 -9.33 -88.93
CA HIS A 4 18.54 -8.02 -88.31
C HIS A 4 17.13 -7.88 -87.71
N HIS A 5 16.11 -8.46 -88.35
CA HIS A 5 14.72 -8.35 -87.89
C HIS A 5 14.46 -9.11 -86.58
N HIS A 6 15.11 -10.26 -86.39
CA HIS A 6 14.96 -11.06 -85.17
C HIS A 6 15.56 -10.37 -83.94
N HIS A 7 16.65 -9.59 -84.13
CA HIS A 7 17.33 -8.88 -83.05
C HIS A 7 16.49 -7.72 -82.50
N HIS A 8 15.76 -6.99 -83.36
CA HIS A 8 14.89 -5.89 -82.94
C HIS A 8 13.65 -6.38 -82.14
N HIS A 9 13.02 -7.49 -82.55
CA HIS A 9 11.90 -8.08 -81.80
C HIS A 9 12.33 -8.58 -80.42
N HIS A 10 13.52 -9.18 -80.33
CA HIS A 10 14.07 -9.60 -79.05
C HIS A 10 14.30 -8.37 -78.14
N ILE A 11 15.02 -7.35 -78.61
CA ILE A 11 15.31 -6.14 -77.81
C ILE A 11 14.02 -5.48 -77.28
N SER A 12 12.97 -5.37 -78.11
CA SER A 12 11.67 -4.81 -77.71
C SER A 12 10.96 -5.65 -76.63
N TYR A 13 11.05 -6.98 -76.72
CA TYR A 13 10.49 -7.89 -75.72
C TYR A 13 11.21 -7.79 -74.36
N TYR A 14 12.55 -7.70 -74.37
CA TYR A 14 13.34 -7.54 -73.14
C TYR A 14 13.18 -6.16 -72.51
N SER A 15 12.96 -5.09 -73.30
CA SER A 15 12.63 -3.78 -72.73
C SER A 15 11.24 -3.76 -72.13
N GLN A 16 10.25 -4.38 -72.77
CA GLN A 16 8.87 -4.44 -72.27
C GLN A 16 8.74 -5.32 -71.01
N ARG A 17 9.43 -6.45 -70.93
CA ARG A 17 9.53 -7.25 -69.69
C ARG A 17 10.17 -6.46 -68.57
N ARG A 18 11.23 -5.70 -68.83
CA ARG A 18 11.90 -4.86 -67.82
C ARG A 18 10.97 -3.76 -67.30
N GLN A 19 10.18 -3.12 -68.17
CA GLN A 19 9.18 -2.13 -67.76
C GLN A 19 8.07 -2.76 -66.90
N LEU A 20 7.54 -3.93 -67.29
CA LEU A 20 6.54 -4.65 -66.49
C LEU A 20 7.11 -5.11 -65.14
N GLN A 21 8.37 -5.53 -65.10
CA GLN A 21 9.08 -5.85 -63.84
C GLN A 21 9.25 -4.61 -62.96
N GLN A 22 9.61 -3.45 -63.52
CA GLN A 22 9.72 -2.20 -62.77
C GLN A 22 8.36 -1.76 -62.21
N GLN A 23 7.30 -1.83 -63.02
CA GLN A 23 5.93 -1.53 -62.58
C GLN A 23 5.50 -2.43 -61.42
N TRP A 24 5.72 -3.74 -61.54
CA TRP A 24 5.37 -4.71 -60.50
C TRP A 24 6.18 -4.53 -59.21
N GLN A 25 7.45 -4.08 -59.30
CA GLN A 25 8.25 -3.75 -58.12
C GLN A 25 7.71 -2.49 -57.41
N LEU A 26 7.30 -1.47 -58.16
CA LEU A 26 6.67 -0.27 -57.60
C LEU A 26 5.33 -0.60 -56.92
N ASP A 27 4.47 -1.42 -57.54
CA ASP A 27 3.21 -1.86 -56.95
C ASP A 27 3.41 -2.62 -55.64
N LYS A 28 4.45 -3.47 -55.56
CA LYS A 28 4.83 -4.18 -54.33
C LYS A 28 5.35 -3.25 -53.24
N ILE A 29 6.10 -2.21 -53.59
CA ILE A 29 6.60 -1.23 -52.63
C ILE A 29 5.43 -0.41 -52.07
N MET A 30 4.51 0.04 -52.93
CA MET A 30 3.33 0.81 -52.55
C MET A 30 2.38 0.01 -51.65
N THR A 31 2.09 -1.25 -51.97
CA THR A 31 1.26 -2.12 -51.12
C THR A 31 1.90 -2.41 -49.76
N LYS A 32 3.22 -2.63 -49.69
CA LYS A 32 3.95 -2.78 -48.42
C LYS A 32 3.95 -1.50 -47.57
N HIS A 33 4.11 -0.33 -48.17
CA HIS A 33 4.09 0.95 -47.45
C HIS A 33 2.68 1.30 -46.96
N CYS A 34 1.64 1.02 -47.76
CA CYS A 34 0.25 1.21 -47.38
C CYS A 34 -0.14 0.34 -46.17
N GLY A 35 0.26 -0.96 -46.16
CA GLY A 35 0.01 -1.85 -45.02
C GLY A 35 0.73 -1.42 -43.73
N LYS A 36 2.02 -1.03 -43.83
CA LYS A 36 2.78 -0.50 -42.67
C LYS A 36 2.18 0.80 -42.13
N MET A 37 1.75 1.69 -43.01
CA MET A 37 1.10 2.95 -42.63
C MET A 37 -0.24 2.68 -41.94
N LEU A 38 -1.03 1.71 -42.42
CA LEU A 38 -2.30 1.31 -41.80
C LEU A 38 -2.12 0.70 -40.40
N HIS A 39 -1.08 -0.12 -40.18
CA HIS A 39 -0.75 -0.64 -38.85
C HIS A 39 -0.30 0.45 -37.88
N VAL A 40 0.48 1.44 -38.36
CA VAL A 40 0.88 2.60 -37.56
C VAL A 40 -0.33 3.45 -37.19
N PHE A 41 -1.25 3.69 -38.14
CA PHE A 41 -2.51 4.39 -37.87
C PHE A 41 -3.40 3.64 -36.87
N HIS A 42 -3.55 2.32 -37.00
CA HIS A 42 -4.33 1.51 -36.08
C HIS A 42 -3.74 1.56 -34.66
N ASN A 43 -2.42 1.36 -34.54
CA ASN A 43 -1.73 1.47 -33.25
C ASN A 43 -1.82 2.88 -32.65
N TYR A 44 -1.74 3.93 -33.47
CA TYR A 44 -1.91 5.32 -33.03
C TYR A 44 -3.34 5.59 -32.54
N VAL A 45 -4.36 5.14 -33.26
CA VAL A 45 -5.78 5.27 -32.86
C VAL A 45 -6.05 4.49 -31.58
N VAL A 46 -5.54 3.27 -31.44
CA VAL A 46 -5.68 2.47 -30.22
C VAL A 46 -5.00 3.16 -29.03
N CYS A 47 -3.78 3.67 -29.18
CA CYS A 47 -3.12 4.44 -28.13
C CYS A 47 -3.87 5.74 -27.80
N ALA A 48 -4.39 6.45 -28.79
CA ALA A 48 -5.17 7.67 -28.58
C ALA A 48 -6.50 7.40 -27.85
N VAL A 49 -7.18 6.29 -28.16
CA VAL A 49 -8.40 5.86 -27.47
C VAL A 49 -8.09 5.39 -26.05
N LEU A 50 -7.02 4.62 -25.85
CA LEU A 50 -6.60 4.16 -24.52
C LEU A 50 -6.16 5.32 -23.62
N THR A 51 -5.38 6.27 -24.14
CA THR A 51 -4.97 7.47 -23.40
C THR A 51 -6.14 8.40 -23.12
N SER A 52 -7.08 8.56 -24.06
CA SER A 52 -8.34 9.27 -23.85
C SER A 52 -9.19 8.61 -22.75
N TRP A 53 -9.33 7.27 -22.76
CA TRP A 53 -10.00 6.53 -21.70
C TRP A 53 -9.35 6.71 -20.33
N LEU A 54 -8.00 6.66 -20.25
CA LEU A 54 -7.24 6.93 -19.03
C LEU A 54 -7.44 8.37 -18.50
N LEU A 55 -7.55 9.36 -19.39
CA LEU A 55 -7.84 10.74 -19.01
C LEU A 55 -9.29 10.94 -18.53
N VAL A 56 -10.24 10.16 -19.07
CA VAL A 56 -11.65 10.17 -18.63
C VAL A 56 -11.82 9.46 -17.28
N THR A 57 -11.06 8.39 -17.03
CA THR A 57 -10.99 7.74 -15.71
C THR A 57 -10.00 8.46 -14.81
N GLY A 58 -10.34 9.64 -14.32
CA GLY A 58 -9.51 10.36 -13.35
C GLY A 58 -9.12 9.45 -12.19
N VAL A 59 -7.83 9.41 -11.83
CA VAL A 59 -7.35 8.72 -10.61
C VAL A 59 -7.91 9.49 -9.41
N GLN A 60 -9.06 9.04 -8.91
CA GLN A 60 -9.69 9.65 -7.75
C GLN A 60 -8.86 9.31 -6.52
N SER A 61 -7.99 10.23 -6.13
CA SER A 61 -7.17 10.08 -4.93
C SER A 61 -8.04 10.43 -3.72
N THR A 62 -8.40 9.42 -2.92
CA THR A 62 -9.29 9.56 -1.76
C THR A 62 -8.54 9.45 -0.44
N MET A 63 -9.07 10.11 0.58
CA MET A 63 -8.59 10.01 1.95
C MET A 63 -8.75 8.57 2.43
N ARG A 64 -7.68 8.00 3.00
CA ARG A 64 -7.66 6.60 3.46
C ARG A 64 -6.55 6.37 4.47
N PHE A 65 -6.65 5.29 5.22
CA PHE A 65 -5.53 4.83 6.03
C PHE A 65 -4.49 4.11 5.15
N ALA A 66 -3.23 4.54 5.24
CA ALA A 66 -2.09 3.77 4.74
C ALA A 66 -1.66 2.70 5.75
N VAL A 67 -1.68 3.05 7.04
CA VAL A 67 -1.38 2.14 8.15
C VAL A 67 -2.47 2.29 9.19
N GLN A 68 -2.96 1.15 9.69
CA GLN A 68 -3.96 1.07 10.74
C GLN A 68 -3.39 0.33 11.94
N PRO A 69 -3.90 0.59 13.17
CA PRO A 69 -3.38 -0.07 14.35
C PRO A 69 -3.71 -1.56 14.36
N THR A 70 -2.89 -2.34 15.04
CA THR A 70 -3.06 -3.78 15.22
C THR A 70 -2.97 -4.13 16.69
N ASN A 71 -3.56 -5.26 17.07
CA ASN A 71 -3.48 -5.76 18.45
C ASN A 71 -2.02 -5.87 18.90
N ARG A 72 -1.77 -5.57 20.18
CA ARG A 72 -0.44 -5.66 20.77
C ARG A 72 -0.51 -6.08 22.23
N SER A 73 0.53 -6.78 22.68
CA SER A 73 0.77 -7.08 24.09
C SER A 73 2.06 -6.39 24.51
N VAL A 74 2.03 -5.66 25.62
CA VAL A 74 3.14 -4.83 26.10
C VAL A 74 3.32 -5.05 27.58
N VAL A 75 4.58 -5.10 28.03
CA VAL A 75 4.89 -5.28 29.44
C VAL A 75 4.59 -3.99 30.23
N GLU A 76 4.06 -4.11 31.44
CA GLU A 76 3.87 -2.98 32.35
C GLU A 76 5.19 -2.20 32.55
N GLY A 77 5.09 -0.85 32.59
CA GLY A 77 6.20 0.09 32.71
C GLY A 77 6.94 0.36 31.39
N TRP A 78 6.59 -0.30 30.28
CA TRP A 78 7.24 -0.06 28.99
C TRP A 78 6.51 1.01 28.18
N THR A 79 7.19 1.55 27.16
CA THR A 79 6.55 2.44 26.18
C THR A 79 6.04 1.64 24.97
N THR A 80 4.84 1.96 24.50
CA THR A 80 4.27 1.41 23.26
C THR A 80 3.88 2.50 22.27
N VAL A 81 3.81 2.13 20.99
CA VAL A 81 3.36 3.00 19.90
C VAL A 81 2.32 2.26 19.04
N MET A 82 1.10 2.79 18.99
CA MET A 82 0.02 2.30 18.14
C MET A 82 0.02 3.09 16.82
N ASN A 83 0.18 2.39 15.70
CA ASN A 83 0.42 3.04 14.42
C ASN A 83 -0.88 3.55 13.78
N CYS A 84 -0.84 4.76 13.22
CA CYS A 84 -1.89 5.30 12.36
C CYS A 84 -1.29 6.26 11.35
N THR A 85 -1.45 5.95 10.06
CA THR A 85 -0.97 6.80 8.96
C THR A 85 -2.11 7.05 8.00
N VAL A 86 -2.37 8.32 7.69
CA VAL A 86 -3.48 8.76 6.84
C VAL A 86 -2.92 9.40 5.57
N VAL A 87 -3.46 9.00 4.43
CA VAL A 87 -3.17 9.57 3.11
C VAL A 87 -4.26 10.59 2.78
N LEU A 88 -3.86 11.74 2.23
CA LEU A 88 -4.74 12.82 1.77
C LEU A 88 -5.73 13.26 2.86
N ARG A 89 -5.18 13.53 4.04
CA ARG A 89 -5.93 13.88 5.24
C ARG A 89 -6.58 15.26 5.05
N GLU A 90 -7.89 15.33 5.27
CA GLU A 90 -8.64 16.61 5.29
C GLU A 90 -9.14 16.98 6.70
N GLY A 91 -9.55 15.98 7.50
CA GLY A 91 -10.02 16.18 8.87
C GLY A 91 -8.90 16.12 9.92
N MET A 92 -9.22 16.53 11.15
CA MET A 92 -8.33 16.31 12.32
C MET A 92 -8.33 14.84 12.72
N VAL A 93 -7.18 14.34 13.18
CA VAL A 93 -7.05 12.97 13.70
C VAL A 93 -7.27 12.98 15.20
N GLN A 94 -8.04 12.01 15.69
CA GLN A 94 -8.30 11.76 17.11
C GLN A 94 -8.15 10.27 17.39
N TRP A 95 -7.49 9.95 18.49
CA TRP A 95 -7.51 8.60 19.05
C TRP A 95 -8.64 8.41 20.02
N THR A 96 -9.19 7.21 20.05
CA THR A 96 -10.12 6.79 21.10
C THR A 96 -9.58 5.61 21.88
N LYS A 97 -9.92 5.55 23.17
CA LYS A 97 -9.65 4.44 24.10
C LYS A 97 -10.98 4.00 24.71
N GLY A 98 -11.39 2.75 24.53
CA GLY A 98 -12.69 2.27 25.01
C GLY A 98 -13.89 3.02 24.37
N GLY A 99 -13.66 3.69 23.24
CA GLY A 99 -14.64 4.59 22.60
C GLY A 99 -14.65 6.03 23.12
N PHE A 100 -13.87 6.35 24.16
CA PHE A 100 -13.68 7.72 24.65
C PHE A 100 -12.62 8.46 23.81
N GLY A 101 -12.91 9.69 23.36
CA GLY A 101 -11.97 10.50 22.59
C GLY A 101 -10.90 11.15 23.44
N LEU A 102 -9.63 10.88 23.15
CA LEU A 102 -8.48 11.42 23.90
C LEU A 102 -8.18 12.89 23.58
N GLY A 103 -8.64 13.37 22.42
CA GLY A 103 -8.38 14.72 21.92
C GLY A 103 -7.73 14.74 20.53
N VAL A 104 -7.64 15.94 19.95
CA VAL A 104 -7.04 16.19 18.63
C VAL A 104 -5.63 16.75 18.71
N ASP A 105 -5.24 17.30 19.86
CA ASP A 105 -3.91 17.86 20.07
C ASP A 105 -2.88 16.76 20.25
N ARG A 106 -1.69 16.96 19.66
CA ARG A 106 -0.62 15.97 19.74
C ARG A 106 -0.10 15.72 21.14
N SER A 107 -0.22 16.69 22.04
CA SER A 107 0.14 16.55 23.45
C SER A 107 -0.90 15.85 24.31
N LEU A 108 -2.12 15.62 23.79
CA LEU A 108 -3.26 15.03 24.50
C LEU A 108 -3.44 15.55 25.95
N PRO A 109 -3.78 16.85 26.13
CA PRO A 109 -3.90 17.45 27.46
C PRO A 109 -4.84 16.65 28.38
N GLY A 110 -4.39 16.38 29.61
CA GLY A 110 -5.10 15.53 30.58
C GLY A 110 -4.69 14.06 30.54
N PHE A 111 -3.85 13.66 29.58
CA PHE A 111 -3.25 12.34 29.49
C PHE A 111 -1.71 12.45 29.43
N ASP A 112 -1.06 12.79 30.54
CA ASP A 112 0.36 13.18 30.57
C ASP A 112 1.34 12.14 29.99
N ARG A 113 0.99 10.85 30.02
CA ARG A 113 1.79 9.75 29.46
C ARG A 113 1.54 9.48 27.97
N TYR A 114 0.50 10.10 27.41
CA TYR A 114 0.01 9.83 26.06
C TYR A 114 0.44 10.97 25.15
N SER A 115 0.87 10.65 23.93
CA SER A 115 1.13 11.66 22.92
C SER A 115 0.93 11.11 21.51
N VAL A 116 0.63 11.99 20.56
CA VAL A 116 0.57 11.64 19.14
C VAL A 116 1.86 12.09 18.47
N ILE A 117 2.67 11.12 18.09
CA ILE A 117 3.95 11.31 17.40
C ILE A 117 3.85 10.98 15.91
N GLY A 118 4.83 11.42 15.14
CA GLY A 118 4.91 11.18 13.70
C GLY A 118 5.09 12.46 12.90
N LEU A 119 5.36 12.34 11.60
CA LEU A 119 5.55 13.48 10.71
C LEU A 119 4.34 13.66 9.79
N GLU A 120 4.10 14.91 9.41
CA GLU A 120 3.11 15.24 8.39
C GLU A 120 3.81 15.87 7.19
N GLN A 121 3.60 15.28 6.02
CA GLN A 121 4.18 15.74 4.76
C GLN A 121 3.09 16.41 3.92
N ASP A 122 2.97 17.74 4.06
CA ASP A 122 2.15 18.64 3.25
C ASP A 122 0.73 18.11 2.90
N GLY A 123 0.08 17.43 3.85
CA GLY A 123 -1.27 16.87 3.67
C GLY A 123 -1.37 15.64 2.74
N ILE A 124 -0.26 15.17 2.16
CA ILE A 124 -0.23 13.97 1.31
C ILE A 124 -0.22 12.71 2.17
N LEU A 125 0.66 12.67 3.17
CA LEU A 125 0.82 11.56 4.09
C LEU A 125 1.09 12.12 5.49
N GLY A 126 0.34 11.64 6.49
CA GLY A 126 0.56 12.06 7.87
C GLY A 126 0.55 10.87 8.82
N GLU A 127 1.58 10.80 9.65
CA GLU A 127 1.71 9.84 10.74
C GLU A 127 1.18 10.47 12.03
N PHE A 128 0.25 9.74 12.67
CA PHE A 128 -0.43 10.13 13.89
C PHE A 128 -0.41 8.95 14.86
N ASN A 129 0.79 8.44 15.12
CA ASN A 129 0.98 7.26 15.95
C ASN A 129 0.79 7.63 17.42
N LEU A 130 -0.05 6.89 18.14
CA LEU A 130 -0.27 7.09 19.57
C LEU A 130 0.87 6.43 20.36
N GLN A 131 1.69 7.22 21.03
CA GLN A 131 2.67 6.78 22.00
C GLN A 131 2.05 6.81 23.40
N ILE A 132 2.27 5.75 24.17
CA ILE A 132 1.90 5.68 25.59
C ILE A 132 3.16 5.26 26.35
N GLN A 133 3.64 6.12 27.23
CA GLN A 133 4.80 5.89 28.09
C GLN A 133 4.37 5.25 29.41
N ASP A 134 5.29 4.50 30.04
CA ASP A 134 5.07 3.83 31.33
C ASP A 134 3.71 3.13 31.41
N ILE A 135 3.52 2.12 30.55
CA ILE A 135 2.26 1.38 30.42
C ILE A 135 1.79 0.85 31.78
N THR A 136 0.51 1.02 32.07
CA THR A 136 -0.18 0.55 33.28
C THR A 136 -1.33 -0.37 32.90
N ILE A 137 -1.82 -1.18 33.85
CA ILE A 137 -2.98 -2.05 33.60
C ILE A 137 -4.23 -1.29 33.14
N ASP A 138 -4.41 -0.03 33.56
CA ASP A 138 -5.51 0.83 33.14
C ASP A 138 -5.44 1.19 31.65
N ASP A 139 -4.29 1.00 31.00
CA ASP A 139 -4.10 1.25 29.57
C ASP A 139 -4.61 0.09 28.69
N GLU A 140 -4.91 -1.08 29.27
CA GLU A 140 -5.49 -2.22 28.55
C GLU A 140 -6.92 -1.90 28.07
N ASP A 141 -7.08 -1.72 26.75
CA ASP A 141 -8.38 -1.40 26.14
C ASP A 141 -8.32 -1.53 24.61
N TRP A 142 -9.46 -1.26 23.96
CA TRP A 142 -9.60 -1.06 22.53
C TRP A 142 -9.28 0.36 22.11
N TYR A 143 -8.38 0.48 21.14
CA TYR A 143 -7.96 1.74 20.54
C TYR A 143 -8.42 1.84 19.08
N GLU A 144 -8.85 3.02 18.67
CA GLU A 144 -9.26 3.31 17.29
C GLU A 144 -8.79 4.71 16.88
N CYS A 145 -8.15 4.80 15.71
CA CYS A 145 -7.74 6.05 15.11
C CYS A 145 -8.87 6.58 14.22
N GLN A 146 -9.31 7.81 14.45
CA GLN A 146 -10.43 8.42 13.75
C GLN A 146 -9.99 9.72 13.08
N VAL A 147 -10.41 9.92 11.83
CA VAL A 147 -10.34 11.21 11.16
C VAL A 147 -11.72 11.84 11.26
N LEU A 148 -11.82 13.00 11.87
CA LEU A 148 -13.09 13.72 12.05
C LEU A 148 -13.69 14.14 10.71
N ALA A 149 -14.98 14.49 10.73
CA ALA A 149 -15.68 14.95 9.54
C ALA A 149 -15.01 16.19 8.92
N SER A 150 -14.96 16.22 7.59
CA SER A 150 -14.49 17.35 6.80
C SER A 150 -15.53 17.74 5.76
N LYS A 151 -15.22 18.75 4.93
CA LYS A 151 -16.14 19.21 3.87
C LYS A 151 -16.37 18.12 2.83
N THR A 152 -15.32 17.41 2.42
CA THR A 152 -15.44 16.31 1.44
C THR A 152 -15.85 14.99 2.10
N TYR A 153 -15.50 14.76 3.37
CA TYR A 153 -15.77 13.52 4.11
C TYR A 153 -16.67 13.78 5.32
N PRO A 154 -18.00 13.93 5.13
CA PRO A 154 -18.92 14.32 6.22
C PRO A 154 -19.08 13.25 7.31
N ARG A 155 -18.69 12.00 7.04
CA ARG A 155 -18.70 10.91 8.03
C ARG A 155 -17.34 10.68 8.69
N GLY A 156 -16.29 11.38 8.26
CA GLY A 156 -14.92 11.09 8.66
C GLY A 156 -14.45 9.70 8.20
N LEU A 157 -13.38 9.22 8.83
CA LEU A 157 -12.87 7.85 8.68
C LEU A 157 -12.58 7.25 10.05
N ARG A 158 -12.74 5.93 10.18
CA ARG A 158 -12.40 5.19 11.39
C ARG A 158 -11.54 4.01 11.00
N SER A 159 -10.44 3.80 11.70
CA SER A 159 -9.58 2.64 11.47
C SER A 159 -10.26 1.36 11.99
N GLN A 160 -9.66 0.22 11.71
CA GLN A 160 -9.92 -0.98 12.50
C GLN A 160 -9.57 -0.71 13.98
N LYS A 161 -10.28 -1.40 14.88
CA LYS A 161 -9.97 -1.40 16.31
C LYS A 161 -8.77 -2.29 16.59
N ALA A 162 -7.95 -1.88 17.55
CA ALA A 162 -6.80 -2.63 18.02
C ALA A 162 -6.85 -2.77 19.54
N TYR A 163 -6.74 -4.00 20.03
CA TYR A 163 -6.66 -4.28 21.46
C TYR A 163 -5.22 -4.14 21.94
N LEU A 164 -5.01 -3.32 22.96
CA LEU A 164 -3.75 -3.26 23.70
C LEU A 164 -3.91 -4.10 24.95
N SER A 165 -3.13 -5.17 25.08
CA SER A 165 -3.05 -6.00 26.29
C SER A 165 -1.80 -5.66 27.09
N VAL A 166 -1.93 -5.61 28.41
CA VAL A 166 -0.85 -5.29 29.32
C VAL A 166 -0.42 -6.55 30.07
N VAL A 167 0.87 -6.88 29.94
CA VAL A 167 1.48 -8.07 30.52
C VAL A 167 2.26 -7.66 31.76
N VAL A 168 1.86 -8.16 32.91
CA VAL A 168 2.59 -7.95 34.16
C VAL A 168 3.58 -9.11 34.35
N HIS A 169 4.84 -8.81 34.66
CA HIS A 169 5.79 -9.86 35.03
C HIS A 169 5.37 -10.46 36.38
N PRO A 170 5.31 -11.80 36.51
CA PRO A 170 5.09 -12.41 37.81
C PRO A 170 6.27 -12.12 38.74
N GLU A 171 6.00 -12.15 40.04
CA GLU A 171 7.08 -12.18 41.03
C GLU A 171 7.98 -13.39 40.80
N ARG A 172 9.26 -13.29 41.20
CA ARG A 172 10.19 -14.41 41.04
C ARG A 172 9.64 -15.64 41.79
N PRO A 173 9.55 -16.80 41.13
CA PRO A 173 9.01 -17.99 41.75
C PRO A 173 9.88 -18.41 42.93
N SER A 174 9.23 -18.81 44.02
CA SER A 174 9.88 -19.30 45.23
C SER A 174 9.33 -20.68 45.59
N ILE A 175 10.23 -21.60 45.96
CA ILE A 175 9.82 -22.90 46.49
C ILE A 175 9.48 -22.73 47.96
N ILE A 176 8.28 -23.15 48.35
CA ILE A 176 7.85 -23.13 49.74
C ILE A 176 8.76 -24.09 50.53
N ASN A 177 9.30 -23.63 51.67
CA ASN A 177 10.26 -24.35 52.53
C ASN A 177 11.68 -24.53 51.97
N ALA A 178 12.08 -23.73 50.97
CA ALA A 178 13.47 -23.60 50.55
C ALA A 178 14.37 -22.94 51.64
N PRO A 179 15.71 -23.11 51.62
CA PRO A 179 16.52 -23.78 50.58
C PRO A 179 16.61 -25.30 50.73
N THR A 180 16.22 -25.86 51.88
CA THR A 180 16.37 -27.30 52.16
C THR A 180 15.07 -27.89 52.65
N ILE A 181 14.55 -28.86 51.89
CA ILE A 181 13.29 -29.55 52.21
C ILE A 181 13.65 -30.95 52.71
N PRO A 182 13.39 -31.28 53.99
CA PRO A 182 13.63 -32.63 54.50
C PRO A 182 12.63 -33.60 53.86
N VAL A 183 13.14 -34.73 53.35
CA VAL A 183 12.34 -35.75 52.67
C VAL A 183 12.58 -37.10 53.33
N VAL A 184 11.51 -37.89 53.50
CA VAL A 184 11.60 -39.24 54.06
C VAL A 184 11.53 -40.26 52.93
N LEU A 185 12.44 -41.24 52.94
CA LEU A 185 12.51 -42.28 51.92
C LEU A 185 11.16 -43.03 51.82
N HIS A 186 10.71 -43.31 50.59
CA HIS A 186 9.43 -43.95 50.28
C HIS A 186 8.17 -43.18 50.74
N THR A 187 8.31 -41.92 51.18
CA THR A 187 7.18 -41.06 51.54
C THR A 187 6.99 -39.99 50.46
N PRO A 188 5.83 -39.93 49.78
CA PRO A 188 5.57 -38.90 48.79
C PRO A 188 5.56 -37.52 49.46
N THR A 189 6.24 -36.55 48.85
CA THR A 189 6.38 -35.19 49.37
C THR A 189 5.95 -34.18 48.32
N ASN A 190 5.04 -33.28 48.68
CA ASN A 190 4.59 -32.21 47.80
C ASN A 190 5.53 -31.02 47.89
N ILE A 191 6.13 -30.67 46.75
CA ILE A 191 6.95 -29.47 46.61
C ILE A 191 6.14 -28.48 45.78
N THR A 192 5.83 -27.33 46.37
CA THR A 192 5.02 -26.30 45.73
C THR A 192 5.89 -25.11 45.38
N CYS A 193 5.77 -24.65 44.14
CA CYS A 193 6.32 -23.40 43.65
C CYS A 193 5.20 -22.35 43.68
N ARG A 194 5.48 -21.18 44.22
CA ARG A 194 4.59 -20.01 44.18
C ARG A 194 5.30 -18.87 43.46
#